data_AF-B0NGK9-F1
#
_entry.id   AF-B0NGK9-F1
#
_cell.length_a   1.000
_cell.length_b   1.000
_cell.length_c   1.000
_cell.angle_alpha   90.00
_cell.angle_beta   90.00
_cell.angle_gamma   90.00
#
_symmetry.space_group_name_H-M   'P 1'
#
loop_
_entity.id
_entity.type
_entity.pdbx_description
1 polymer ?
#
loop_
_entity_poly.entity_id
_entity_poly.type
_entity_poly.pdbx_seq_one_letter_code
_entity_poly.pdbx_strand_id
1 'polypeptide(L)'
;MSNIQFRSAEHRDFFLENMSKCRVNDCYHRAFFYVMGIASETRANIDQMFDFKNDCIEPDGMHGGWQTSGTVRVCRLAFNLWNGYTDMDSPQSFTPEDLFCCEFAPYFMEGIKVRYPEYCRDLPAPRKQNELSR
;
A
#
# COMPACT_ATOMS: atom_id res chain seq x y z
N MET A 1 -15.68 4.15 6.96
CA MET A 1 -14.28 4.07 6.51
C MET A 1 -13.64 5.37 6.89
N SER A 2 -12.50 5.33 7.59
CA SER A 2 -11.67 6.51 7.85
C SER A 2 -11.38 7.21 6.51
N ASN A 3 -11.34 8.55 6.49
CA ASN A 3 -11.04 9.29 5.26
C ASN A 3 -9.57 9.05 4.86
N ILE A 4 -9.36 8.11 3.93
CA ILE A 4 -8.03 7.80 3.37
C ILE A 4 -7.49 9.01 2.60
N GLN A 5 -6.21 9.32 2.79
CA GLN A 5 -5.58 10.51 2.22
C GLN A 5 -4.78 10.21 0.96
N PHE A 6 -5.30 10.56 -0.20
CA PHE A 6 -4.58 10.38 -1.47
C PHE A 6 -3.51 11.46 -1.70
N ARG A 7 -2.37 11.07 -2.27
CA ARG A 7 -1.27 11.96 -2.66
C ARG A 7 -1.67 13.03 -3.68
N SER A 8 -2.55 12.67 -4.60
CA SER A 8 -3.02 13.57 -5.67
C SER A 8 -4.36 13.09 -6.24
N ALA A 9 -4.96 13.88 -7.13
CA ALA A 9 -6.17 13.47 -7.85
C ALA A 9 -5.91 12.22 -8.70
N GLU A 10 -4.77 12.16 -9.39
CA GLU A 10 -4.39 11.02 -10.24
C GLU A 10 -4.20 9.74 -9.42
N HIS A 11 -3.76 9.85 -8.15
CA HIS A 11 -3.67 8.69 -7.26
C HIS A 11 -5.08 8.18 -6.93
N ARG A 12 -6.00 9.08 -6.56
CA ARG A 12 -7.40 8.70 -6.29
C ARG A 12 -8.07 8.09 -7.51
N ASP A 13 -7.91 8.72 -8.67
CA ASP A 13 -8.61 8.32 -9.88
C ASP A 13 -8.08 6.95 -10.36
N PHE A 14 -6.77 6.72 -10.32
CA PHE A 14 -6.17 5.40 -10.55
C PHE A 14 -6.71 4.31 -9.62
N PHE A 15 -6.84 4.62 -8.32
CA PHE A 15 -7.38 3.68 -7.34
C PHE A 15 -8.82 3.28 -7.69
N LEU A 16 -9.68 4.26 -7.98
CA LEU A 16 -11.08 4.01 -8.33
C LEU A 16 -11.22 3.23 -9.65
N GLU A 17 -10.44 3.61 -10.66
CA GLU A 17 -10.43 2.96 -11.97
C GLU A 17 -10.04 1.49 -11.86
N ASN A 18 -8.94 1.16 -11.17
CA ASN A 18 -8.49 -0.24 -11.09
C ASN A 18 -9.36 -1.09 -10.16
N MET A 19 -9.90 -0.51 -9.08
CA MET A 19 -10.92 -1.19 -8.27
C MET A 19 -12.18 -1.51 -9.08
N SER A 20 -12.54 -0.68 -10.08
CA SER A 20 -13.70 -0.95 -10.96
C SER A 20 -13.45 -2.07 -11.97
N LYS A 21 -12.19 -2.36 -12.30
CA LYS A 21 -11.78 -3.48 -13.16
C LYS A 21 -11.79 -4.81 -12.42
N CYS A 22 -11.63 -4.79 -11.09
CA CYS A 22 -11.57 -5.99 -10.27
C CYS A 22 -12.98 -6.49 -9.95
N ARG A 23 -13.14 -7.82 -9.94
CA ARG A 23 -14.42 -8.45 -9.56
C ARG A 23 -14.61 -8.48 -8.05
N VAL A 24 -13.51 -8.38 -7.31
CA VAL A 24 -13.45 -8.45 -5.85
C VAL A 24 -13.18 -7.06 -5.27
N ASN A 25 -13.92 -6.71 -4.22
CA ASN A 25 -13.76 -5.46 -3.48
C ASN A 25 -13.44 -5.75 -2.02
N ASP A 26 -12.24 -6.28 -1.77
CA ASP A 26 -11.73 -6.61 -0.44
C ASP A 26 -10.59 -5.68 0.00
N CYS A 27 -10.08 -5.87 1.23
CA CYS A 27 -9.00 -5.04 1.76
C CYS A 27 -7.63 -5.32 1.10
N TYR A 28 -7.44 -6.46 0.44
CA TYR A 28 -6.19 -6.82 -0.24
C TYR A 28 -6.04 -6.04 -1.55
N HIS A 29 -7.06 -6.09 -2.40
CA HIS A 29 -7.13 -5.34 -3.65
C HIS A 29 -7.06 -3.84 -3.39
N ARG A 30 -7.85 -3.37 -2.41
CA ARG A 30 -7.85 -1.95 -2.07
C ARG A 30 -6.47 -1.50 -1.61
N ALA A 31 -5.80 -2.25 -0.74
CA ALA A 31 -4.46 -1.88 -0.28
C ALA A 31 -3.45 -1.89 -1.44
N PHE A 32 -3.50 -2.91 -2.29
CA PHE A 32 -2.63 -3.04 -3.45
C PHE A 32 -2.77 -1.85 -4.41
N PHE A 33 -3.98 -1.59 -4.92
CA PHE A 33 -4.19 -0.49 -5.88
C PHE A 33 -4.00 0.89 -5.26
N TYR A 34 -4.24 1.03 -3.96
CA TYR A 34 -3.92 2.26 -3.25
C TYR A 34 -2.41 2.50 -3.26
N VAL A 35 -1.61 1.53 -2.80
CA VAL A 35 -0.15 1.70 -2.74
C VAL A 35 0.44 1.88 -4.14
N MET A 36 0.02 1.06 -5.11
CA MET A 36 0.46 1.20 -6.51
C MET A 36 0.07 2.54 -7.15
N GLY A 37 -0.95 3.23 -6.64
CA GLY A 37 -1.39 4.53 -7.14
C GLY A 37 -0.51 5.72 -6.72
N ILE A 38 0.41 5.53 -5.77
CA ILE A 38 1.21 6.61 -5.16
C ILE A 38 2.20 7.24 -6.15
N ALA A 39 2.85 6.43 -6.99
CA ALA A 39 3.87 6.86 -7.93
C ALA A 39 3.35 6.83 -9.37
N SER A 40 3.75 7.81 -10.19
CA SER A 40 3.37 7.89 -11.61
C SER A 40 3.78 6.64 -12.39
N GLU A 41 4.97 6.15 -12.11
CA GLU A 41 5.62 5.05 -12.80
C GLU A 41 4.92 3.73 -12.50
N THR A 42 4.52 3.49 -11.24
CA THR A 42 3.76 2.30 -10.87
C THR A 42 2.36 2.30 -11.48
N ARG A 43 1.74 3.49 -11.63
CA ARG A 43 0.47 3.62 -12.35
C ARG A 43 0.62 3.28 -13.83
N ALA A 44 1.66 3.81 -14.48
CA ALA A 44 1.92 3.59 -15.90
C ALA A 44 2.27 2.13 -16.24
N ASN A 45 2.71 1.35 -15.25
CA ASN A 45 3.14 -0.04 -15.44
C ASN A 45 2.24 -1.04 -14.69
N ILE A 46 1.00 -0.68 -14.31
CA ILE A 46 0.12 -1.55 -13.52
C ILE A 46 -0.16 -2.89 -14.18
N ASP A 47 -0.28 -2.92 -15.51
CA ASP A 47 -0.55 -4.15 -16.27
C ASP A 47 0.64 -5.14 -16.27
N GLN A 48 1.84 -4.69 -15.87
CA GLN A 48 2.98 -5.58 -15.62
C GLN A 48 2.99 -6.12 -14.18
N MET A 49 2.25 -5.49 -13.27
CA MET A 49 2.31 -5.76 -11.84
C MET A 49 1.10 -6.54 -11.32
N PHE A 50 0.02 -6.57 -12.10
CA PHE A 50 -1.22 -7.24 -11.76
C PHE A 50 -1.87 -7.85 -12.99
N ASP A 51 -2.10 -9.16 -12.95
CA ASP A 51 -2.85 -9.87 -13.97
C ASP A 51 -4.36 -9.75 -13.66
N PHE A 52 -5.04 -8.81 -14.33
CA PHE A 52 -6.49 -8.62 -14.20
C PHE A 52 -7.32 -9.81 -14.68
N LYS A 53 -6.76 -10.72 -15.49
CA LYS A 53 -7.47 -11.91 -15.97
C LYS A 53 -7.46 -13.00 -14.90
N ASN A 54 -6.33 -13.22 -14.25
CA ASN A 54 -6.17 -14.23 -13.20
C ASN A 54 -6.37 -13.69 -11.77
N ASP A 55 -6.53 -12.37 -11.63
CA ASP A 55 -6.77 -11.66 -10.36
C ASP A 55 -5.63 -11.86 -9.35
N CYS A 56 -4.39 -11.72 -9.82
CA CYS A 56 -3.19 -11.92 -9.00
C CYS A 56 -2.08 -10.90 -9.30
N ILE A 57 -1.21 -10.70 -8.30
CA ILE A 57 0.02 -9.93 -8.45
C ILE A 57 1.03 -10.66 -9.34
N GLU A 58 1.85 -9.90 -10.07
CA GLU A 58 2.89 -10.44 -10.96
C GLU A 58 4.29 -10.00 -10.52
N PRO A 59 5.03 -10.83 -9.74
CA PRO A 59 6.36 -10.49 -9.22
C PRO A 59 7.39 -10.17 -10.29
N ASP A 60 7.31 -10.82 -11.45
CA ASP A 60 8.24 -10.58 -12.56
C ASP A 60 8.18 -9.14 -13.07
N GLY A 61 7.04 -8.46 -12.92
CA GLY A 61 6.87 -7.03 -13.22
C GLY A 61 7.80 -6.12 -12.43
N MET A 62 8.29 -6.55 -11.26
CA MET A 62 9.21 -5.77 -10.44
C MET A 62 10.60 -5.61 -11.08
N HIS A 63 10.96 -6.44 -12.06
CA HIS A 63 12.25 -6.39 -12.74
C HIS A 63 12.25 -5.46 -13.98
N GLY A 64 11.18 -4.71 -14.20
CA GLY A 64 11.08 -3.75 -15.29
C GLY A 64 12.08 -2.59 -15.18
N GLY A 65 12.67 -2.18 -16.30
CA GLY A 65 13.67 -1.09 -16.36
C GLY A 65 13.14 0.32 -16.04
N TRP A 66 11.86 0.45 -15.72
CA TRP A 66 11.21 1.71 -15.30
C TRP A 66 11.33 1.97 -13.79
N GLN A 67 11.78 0.98 -13.02
CA GLN A 67 11.88 1.08 -11.57
C GLN A 67 12.93 2.10 -11.12
N THR A 68 12.54 2.95 -10.16
CA THR A 68 13.40 3.81 -9.36
C THR A 68 13.49 3.28 -7.93
N SER A 69 14.39 3.83 -7.10
CA SER A 69 14.48 3.45 -5.68
C SER A 69 13.18 3.70 -4.91
N GLY A 70 12.39 4.72 -5.31
CA GLY A 70 11.08 4.99 -4.73
C GLY A 70 10.03 3.97 -5.13
N THR A 71 9.94 3.64 -6.43
CA THR A 71 8.92 2.73 -6.94
C THR A 71 9.16 1.29 -6.50
N VAL A 72 10.42 0.88 -6.29
CA VAL A 72 10.75 -0.43 -5.70
C VAL A 72 10.11 -0.58 -4.33
N ARG A 73 10.18 0.46 -3.48
CA ARG A 73 9.55 0.45 -2.14
C ARG A 73 8.02 0.39 -2.23
N VAL A 74 7.42 1.12 -3.17
CA VAL A 74 5.98 1.07 -3.45
C VAL A 74 5.56 -0.36 -3.80
N CYS A 75 6.24 -0.98 -4.77
CA CYS A 75 5.92 -2.32 -5.24
C CYS A 75 6.07 -3.36 -4.11
N ARG A 76 7.18 -3.32 -3.37
CA ARG A 76 7.44 -4.22 -2.25
C ARG A 76 6.34 -4.15 -1.19
N LEU A 77 5.94 -2.94 -0.78
CA LEU A 77 4.86 -2.78 0.19
C LEU A 77 3.51 -3.28 -0.37
N ALA A 78 3.17 -2.92 -1.62
CA ALA A 78 1.91 -3.35 -2.23
C ALA A 78 1.79 -4.89 -2.28
N PHE A 79 2.87 -5.55 -2.70
CA PHE A 79 2.96 -7.01 -2.77
C PHE A 79 2.91 -7.65 -1.37
N ASN A 80 3.58 -7.05 -0.40
CA ASN A 80 3.55 -7.54 0.97
C ASN A 80 2.14 -7.43 1.60
N LEU A 81 1.42 -6.33 1.36
CA LEU A 81 0.05 -6.18 1.87
C LEU A 81 -0.94 -7.12 1.17
N TRP A 82 -0.64 -7.57 -0.06
CA TRP A 82 -1.46 -8.52 -0.80
C TRP A 82 -1.47 -9.92 -0.18
N ASN A 83 -0.31 -10.50 0.12
CA ASN A 83 -0.26 -11.87 0.67
C ASN A 83 0.96 -12.17 1.56
N GLY A 84 1.66 -11.13 2.02
CA GLY A 84 2.90 -11.29 2.77
C GLY A 84 4.11 -11.57 1.89
N TYR A 85 4.04 -11.32 0.57
CA TYR A 85 5.16 -11.48 -0.35
C TYR A 85 6.42 -10.78 0.19
N THR A 86 7.53 -11.50 0.11
CA THR A 86 8.89 -11.03 0.39
C THR A 86 9.84 -11.67 -0.59
N ASP A 87 10.90 -10.95 -0.95
CA ASP A 87 12.04 -11.52 -1.67
C ASP A 87 12.88 -12.34 -0.69
N MET A 88 13.02 -13.64 -0.96
CA MET A 88 13.74 -14.58 -0.08
C MET A 88 15.25 -14.31 -0.04
N ASP A 89 15.80 -13.71 -1.09
CA ASP A 89 17.22 -13.34 -1.14
C ASP A 89 17.49 -12.00 -0.43
N SER A 90 16.45 -11.21 -0.20
CA SER A 90 16.55 -9.88 0.43
C SER A 90 15.34 -9.54 1.32
N PRO A 91 15.05 -10.35 2.36
CA PRO A 91 13.88 -10.14 3.23
C PRO A 91 13.95 -8.82 4.02
N GLN A 92 15.16 -8.34 4.33
CA GLN A 92 15.39 -7.05 4.99
C GLN A 92 14.77 -5.88 4.22
N SER A 93 14.65 -6.01 2.90
CA SER A 93 14.15 -4.97 2.01
C SER A 93 12.65 -4.68 2.13
N PHE A 94 11.95 -5.45 2.96
CA PHE A 94 10.55 -5.30 3.34
C PHE A 94 10.36 -4.78 4.77
N THR A 95 11.46 -4.47 5.48
CA THR A 95 11.39 -3.91 6.83
C THR A 95 10.97 -2.43 6.80
N PRO A 96 10.45 -1.89 7.92
CA PRO A 96 10.12 -0.48 8.00
C PRO A 96 11.29 0.46 7.67
N GLU A 97 12.51 0.09 8.06
CA GLU A 97 13.74 0.87 7.78
C GLU A 97 13.91 1.10 6.26
N ASP A 98 13.82 0.01 5.48
CA ASP A 98 14.03 0.08 4.03
C ASP A 98 12.82 0.68 3.28
N LEU A 99 11.60 0.40 3.74
CA LEU A 99 10.38 0.86 3.07
C LEU A 99 10.06 2.34 3.36
N PHE A 100 10.14 2.79 4.63
CA PHE A 100 9.63 4.10 5.04
C PHE A 100 10.65 5.23 4.94
N CYS A 101 11.90 4.95 4.58
CA CYS A 101 12.91 5.98 4.30
C CYS A 101 12.72 6.63 2.91
N CYS A 102 11.52 7.18 2.65
CA CYS A 102 11.20 7.91 1.43
C CYS A 102 9.99 8.86 1.61
N GLU A 103 9.78 9.76 0.64
CA GLU A 103 8.66 10.73 0.65
C GLU A 103 7.27 10.09 0.63
N PHE A 104 7.16 8.80 0.29
CA PHE A 104 5.88 8.08 0.21
C PHE A 104 5.40 7.54 1.57
N ALA A 105 6.24 7.60 2.60
CA ALA A 105 5.95 7.04 3.92
C ALA A 105 4.58 7.42 4.51
N PRO A 106 4.11 8.68 4.45
CA PRO A 106 2.77 9.03 4.94
C PRO A 106 1.65 8.27 4.21
N TYR A 107 1.81 8.04 2.91
CA TYR A 107 0.84 7.32 2.10
C TYR A 107 0.94 5.80 2.27
N PHE A 108 2.12 5.27 2.59
CA PHE A 108 2.27 3.87 2.99
C PHE A 108 1.45 3.54 4.24
N MET A 109 1.40 4.47 5.21
CA MET A 109 0.55 4.33 6.39
C MET A 109 -0.93 4.28 6.02
N GLU A 110 -1.38 5.10 5.08
CA GLU A 110 -2.76 5.04 4.57
C GLU A 110 -3.06 3.70 3.89
N GLY A 111 -2.11 3.14 3.11
CA GLY A 111 -2.25 1.79 2.53
C GLY A 111 -2.41 0.70 3.58
N ILE A 112 -1.68 0.79 4.70
CA ILE A 112 -1.83 -0.12 5.85
C ILE A 112 -3.22 0.04 6.49
N LYS A 113 -3.71 1.27 6.66
CA LYS A 113 -5.08 1.50 7.18
C LYS A 113 -6.15 0.91 6.26
N VAL A 114 -5.95 0.99 4.94
CA VAL A 114 -6.83 0.36 3.95
C VAL A 114 -6.81 -1.17 4.08
N ARG A 115 -5.64 -1.76 4.35
CA ARG A 115 -5.48 -3.21 4.51
C ARG A 115 -6.09 -3.74 5.80
N TYR A 116 -6.03 -2.97 6.89
CA TYR A 116 -6.40 -3.37 8.25
C TYR A 116 -7.41 -2.39 8.90
N PRO A 117 -8.59 -2.15 8.28
CA PRO A 117 -9.52 -1.12 8.73
C PRO A 117 -10.07 -1.36 10.15
N GLU A 118 -10.15 -2.61 10.59
CA GLU A 118 -10.57 -2.99 11.94
C GLU A 118 -9.54 -2.69 13.02
N TYR A 119 -8.25 -2.68 12.68
CA TYR A 119 -7.14 -2.42 13.60
C TYR A 119 -6.72 -0.95 13.61
N CYS A 120 -6.97 -0.23 12.52
CA CYS A 120 -6.61 1.17 12.36
C CYS A 120 -7.77 2.14 12.64
N ARG A 121 -8.65 1.78 13.59
CA ARG A 121 -9.66 2.71 14.11
C ARG A 121 -8.99 3.81 14.94
N ASP A 122 -9.71 4.91 15.15
CA ASP A 122 -9.23 5.99 16.00
C ASP A 122 -8.78 5.43 17.35
N LEU A 123 -7.55 5.77 17.74
CA LEU A 123 -7.02 5.37 19.04
C LEU A 123 -7.97 5.90 20.12
N PRO A 124 -8.34 5.07 21.11
CA PRO A 124 -9.11 5.57 22.23
C PRO A 124 -8.35 6.72 22.88
N ALA A 125 -9.06 7.79 23.24
CA ALA A 125 -8.47 8.91 23.94
C ALA A 125 -7.65 8.39 25.15
N PRO A 126 -6.43 8.90 25.38
CA PRO A 126 -5.64 8.51 26.54
C PRO A 126 -6.51 8.63 27.79
N ARG A 127 -6.55 7.57 28.62
CA ARG A 127 -7.25 7.66 29.90
C ARG A 127 -6.60 8.81 30.67
N LYS A 128 -7.37 9.86 30.97
CA LYS A 128 -6.92 10.92 31.88
C LYS A 128 -6.56 10.25 33.19
N GLN A 129 -5.28 10.25 33.51
CA GLN A 129 -4.74 9.74 34.76
C GLN A 129 -5.09 10.76 35.85
N ASN A 130 -6.35 10.79 36.26
CA ASN A 130 -6.81 11.64 37.36
C ASN A 130 -6.80 10.82 38.65
N GLU A 131 -6.09 11.35 39.64
CA GLU A 131 -6.23 11.13 41.09
C GLU A 131 -5.71 9.80 41.68
N LEU A 132 -4.39 9.65 41.71
CA LEU A 132 -3.69 8.99 42.82
C LEU A 132 -2.79 10.02 43.51
N SER A 133 -3.43 10.96 44.19
CA SER A 133 -2.79 11.88 45.13
C SER A 133 -3.81 12.18 46.23
N ARG A 134 -4.03 11.20 47.11
CA ARG A 134 -4.59 11.42 48.44
C ARG A 134 -3.58 10.90 49.45
#